data_AF-A0AAV1Z3Q1-F1
#
_entry.id   AF-A0AAV1Z3Q1-F1
#
_cell.length_a   1.000
_cell.length_b   1.000
_cell.length_c   1.000
_cell.angle_alpha   90.00
_cell.angle_beta   90.00
_cell.angle_gamma   90.00
#
_symmetry.space_group_name_H-M   'P 1'
#
loop_
_entity.id
_entity.type
_entity.pdbx_description
1 polymer ?
#
loop_
_entity_poly.entity_id
_entity_poly.type
_entity_poly.pdbx_seq_one_letter_code
_entity_poly.pdbx_strand_id
1 'polypeptide(L)'
;MDCTEFGTILHELLHAIGFEHEQNRPDRSKYIIINWRNIEEENKEQFKKLRPGKYDWMDFYIDFESIMMYDSYAFSRNDKITIQRKDGKEIEDNEELSLWDIEKLKLL
;
A
#
# COMPACT_ATOMS: atom_id res chain seq x y z
N MET A 1 2.30 -14.43 6.29
CA MET A 1 1.01 -14.21 5.64
C MET A 1 0.45 -15.57 5.27
N ASP A 2 -0.66 -15.96 5.88
CA ASP A 2 -1.38 -17.17 5.51
C ASP A 2 -2.33 -16.81 4.36
N CYS A 3 -2.13 -17.37 3.16
CA CYS A 3 -2.91 -17.05 1.97
C CYS A 3 -4.38 -17.51 2.07
N THR A 4 -4.79 -18.09 3.20
CA THR A 4 -6.17 -18.53 3.46
C THR A 4 -7.00 -17.52 4.23
N GLU A 5 -6.39 -16.44 4.72
CA GLU A 5 -7.12 -15.34 5.38
C GLU A 5 -7.90 -14.52 4.35
N PHE A 6 -9.14 -14.17 4.70
CA PHE A 6 -10.08 -13.52 3.77
C PHE A 6 -9.53 -12.19 3.22
N GLY A 7 -8.91 -11.36 4.06
CA GLY A 7 -8.28 -10.10 3.63
C GLY A 7 -7.15 -10.33 2.62
N THR A 8 -6.28 -11.31 2.88
CA THR A 8 -5.21 -11.69 1.93
C THR A 8 -5.78 -12.12 0.58
N ILE A 9 -6.86 -12.91 0.57
CA ILE A 9 -7.52 -13.33 -0.68
C ILE A 9 -8.06 -12.11 -1.45
N LEU A 10 -8.66 -11.14 -0.76
CA LEU A 10 -9.15 -9.91 -1.37
C LEU A 10 -8.01 -9.04 -1.93
N HIS A 11 -6.90 -8.90 -1.21
CA HIS A 11 -5.70 -8.19 -1.67
C HIS A 11 -5.18 -8.76 -3.00
N GLU A 12 -4.99 -10.07 -3.05
CA GLU A 12 -4.49 -10.75 -4.25
C GLU A 12 -5.51 -10.72 -5.41
N LEU A 13 -6.81 -10.74 -5.11
CA LEU A 13 -7.86 -10.55 -6.11
C LEU A 13 -7.80 -9.15 -6.73
N LEU A 14 -7.60 -8.12 -5.92
CA LEU A 14 -7.45 -6.73 -6.41
C LEU A 14 -6.23 -6.59 -7.30
N HIS A 15 -5.09 -7.20 -6.94
CA HIS A 15 -3.94 -7.29 -7.84
C HIS A 15 -4.30 -7.94 -9.18
N ALA A 16 -5.04 -9.05 -9.17
CA ALA A 16 -5.47 -9.72 -10.40
C ALA A 16 -6.41 -8.87 -11.27
N ILE A 17 -7.20 -7.99 -10.65
CA ILE A 17 -8.07 -7.02 -11.34
C ILE A 17 -7.27 -5.87 -11.94
N GLY A 18 -6.06 -5.59 -11.44
CA GLY A 18 -5.17 -4.54 -11.92
C GLY A 18 -4.90 -3.43 -10.91
N PHE A 19 -5.26 -3.62 -9.64
CA PHE A 19 -4.87 -2.68 -8.59
C PHE A 19 -3.40 -2.85 -8.25
N GLU A 20 -2.78 -1.70 -8.01
CA GLU A 20 -1.41 -1.59 -7.57
C GLU A 20 -1.39 -1.08 -6.13
N HIS A 21 -0.32 -1.38 -5.41
CA HIS A 21 -0.18 -0.92 -4.03
C HIS A 21 -0.26 0.62 -3.90
N GLU A 22 -1.01 1.09 -2.91
CA GLU A 22 -1.17 2.53 -2.63
C GLU A 22 0.17 3.20 -2.27
N GLN A 23 1.01 2.50 -1.50
CA GLN A 23 2.36 3.00 -1.21
C GLN A 23 3.23 3.03 -2.46
N ASN A 24 2.85 2.51 -3.62
CA ASN A 24 3.68 2.57 -4.83
C ASN A 24 3.28 3.75 -5.74
N ARG A 25 2.27 4.53 -5.37
CA ARG A 25 1.82 5.71 -6.11
C ARG A 25 2.96 6.66 -6.47
N PRO A 26 2.97 7.23 -7.70
CA PRO A 26 3.97 8.23 -8.10
C PRO A 26 4.05 9.44 -7.15
N ASP A 27 2.91 9.88 -6.61
CA ASP A 27 2.78 11.05 -5.75
C ASP A 27 2.85 10.75 -4.26
N ARG A 28 3.05 9.49 -3.85
CA ARG A 28 3.09 9.05 -2.44
C ARG A 28 3.96 9.90 -1.53
N SER A 29 5.06 10.47 -2.04
CA SER A 29 6.01 11.27 -1.26
C SER A 29 5.41 12.56 -0.74
N LYS A 30 4.21 12.95 -1.19
CA LYS A 30 3.43 14.03 -0.60
C LYS A 30 2.85 13.63 0.76
N TYR A 31 2.57 12.34 0.97
CA TYR A 31 1.77 11.83 2.09
C TYR A 31 2.55 10.89 3.03
N ILE A 32 3.51 10.12 2.52
CA ILE A 32 4.32 9.16 3.29
C ILE A 32 5.83 9.35 3.09
N ILE A 33 6.59 8.84 4.06
CA ILE A 33 8.04 8.74 4.08
C ILE A 33 8.42 7.26 4.16
N ILE A 34 9.32 6.81 3.28
CA ILE A 34 9.86 5.45 3.31
C ILE A 34 11.20 5.45 4.04
N ASN A 35 11.28 4.71 5.14
CA ASN A 35 12.48 4.53 5.95
C ASN A 35 13.33 3.37 5.41
N TRP A 36 14.02 3.61 4.29
CA TRP A 36 14.83 2.60 3.57
C TRP A 36 15.86 1.86 4.43
N ARG A 37 16.30 2.42 5.56
CA ARG A 37 17.24 1.78 6.49
C ARG A 37 16.60 0.74 7.40
N ASN A 38 15.27 0.72 7.49
CA ASN A 38 14.52 -0.25 8.28
C ASN A 38 13.97 -1.38 7.42
N ILE A 39 14.01 -1.28 6.09
CA ILE A 39 13.50 -2.30 5.17
C ILE A 39 14.57 -3.37 4.90
N GLU A 40 14.17 -4.63 4.88
CA GLU A 40 14.97 -5.78 4.42
C GLU A 40 15.53 -5.54 3.00
N GLU A 41 16.79 -5.94 2.75
CA GLU A 41 17.49 -5.54 1.51
C GLU A 41 16.81 -6.12 0.26
N GLU A 42 16.38 -7.37 0.37
CA GLU A 42 15.66 -8.15 -0.62
C GLU A 42 14.29 -7.56 -1.00
N ASN A 43 13.66 -6.81 -0.09
CA ASN A 43 12.29 -6.31 -0.26
C ASN A 43 12.23 -4.83 -0.69
N LYS A 44 13.36 -4.12 -0.80
CA LYS A 44 13.39 -2.70 -1.20
C LYS A 44 12.74 -2.40 -2.55
N GLU A 45 12.79 -3.34 -3.50
CA GLU A 45 12.16 -3.16 -4.81
C GLU A 45 10.62 -2.99 -4.68
N GLN A 46 10.00 -3.69 -3.73
CA GLN A 46 8.55 -3.59 -3.48
C GLN A 46 8.12 -2.19 -3.02
N PHE A 47 9.05 -1.44 -2.43
CA PHE A 47 8.81 -0.06 -2.02
C PHE A 47 9.14 0.94 -3.12
N LYS A 48 9.42 0.58 -4.38
CA LYS A 48 9.69 1.59 -5.41
C LYS A 48 8.41 2.19 -5.96
N LYS A 49 8.43 3.50 -6.22
CA LYS A 49 7.33 4.16 -6.91
C LYS A 49 7.12 3.57 -8.30
N LEU A 50 5.86 3.43 -8.68
CA LEU A 50 5.45 3.23 -10.06
C LEU A 50 5.78 4.47 -10.89
N ARG A 51 5.98 4.24 -12.18
CA ARG A 51 6.18 5.34 -13.15
C ARG A 51 4.87 6.12 -13.31
N PRO A 52 4.92 7.43 -13.60
CA PRO A 52 3.72 8.17 -13.98
C PRO A 52 2.96 7.46 -15.12
N GLY A 53 1.64 7.36 -15.00
CA GLY A 53 0.79 6.63 -15.96
C GLY A 53 0.81 5.09 -15.82
N LYS A 54 1.43 4.55 -14.76
CA LYS A 54 1.35 3.13 -14.37
C LYS A 54 0.53 2.91 -13.10
N TYR A 55 -0.28 3.90 -12.73
CA TYR A 55 -1.16 3.82 -11.59
C TYR A 55 -2.46 4.51 -12.01
N ASP A 56 -3.56 3.75 -12.07
CA ASP A 56 -4.78 4.18 -12.74
C ASP A 56 -5.66 5.09 -11.87
N TRP A 57 -5.49 5.03 -10.54
CA TRP A 57 -6.36 5.70 -9.57
C TRP A 57 -5.82 7.07 -9.11
N MET A 58 -5.13 7.79 -10.00
CA MET A 58 -4.51 9.09 -9.68
C MET A 58 -5.52 10.21 -9.35
N ASP A 59 -6.76 10.09 -9.81
CA ASP A 59 -7.85 11.04 -9.52
C ASP A 59 -8.39 10.90 -8.09
N PHE A 60 -8.05 9.81 -7.40
CA PHE A 60 -8.37 9.58 -5.99
C PHE A 60 -7.22 10.06 -5.10
N TYR A 61 -7.56 10.49 -3.88
CA TYR A 61 -6.57 10.71 -2.83
C TYR A 61 -5.89 9.39 -2.45
N ILE A 62 -4.69 9.47 -1.86
CA ILE A 62 -4.06 8.29 -1.26
C ILE A 62 -4.99 7.73 -0.20
N ASP A 63 -5.18 6.43 -0.23
CA ASP A 63 -6.06 5.76 0.70
C ASP A 63 -5.25 4.93 1.70
N PHE A 64 -5.18 5.41 2.93
CA PHE A 64 -4.43 4.75 4.00
C PHE A 64 -5.15 3.55 4.60
N GLU A 65 -6.47 3.44 4.38
CA GLU A 65 -7.31 2.34 4.85
C GLU A 65 -7.50 1.29 3.74
N SER A 66 -6.91 1.51 2.56
CA SER A 66 -6.97 0.56 1.46
C SER A 66 -6.34 -0.76 1.87
N ILE A 67 -6.97 -1.87 1.46
CA ILE A 67 -6.38 -3.20 1.58
C ILE A 67 -5.09 -3.32 0.74
N MET A 68 -4.88 -2.41 -0.22
CA MET A 68 -3.68 -2.34 -1.06
C MET A 68 -2.57 -1.45 -0.45
N MET A 69 -2.74 -0.93 0.77
CA MET A 69 -1.73 -0.18 1.49
C MET A 69 -0.93 -1.12 2.41
N TYR A 70 0.40 -1.09 2.31
CA TYR A 70 1.25 -1.72 3.31
C TYR A 70 1.17 -1.02 4.67
N ASP A 71 1.16 -1.80 5.74
CA ASP A 71 1.22 -1.33 7.11
C ASP A 71 2.56 -0.63 7.42
N SER A 72 2.63 0.06 8.56
CA SER A 72 3.80 0.85 8.94
C SER A 72 5.08 0.04 9.18
N TYR A 73 5.00 -1.27 9.40
CA TYR A 73 6.12 -2.16 9.72
C TYR A 73 6.39 -3.22 8.64
N ALA A 74 5.69 -3.18 7.51
CA ALA A 74 5.89 -4.07 6.38
C ALA A 74 7.39 -4.24 6.05
N PHE A 75 7.86 -5.48 6.00
CA PHE A 75 9.24 -5.87 5.69
C PHE A 75 10.32 -5.18 6.55
N SER A 76 9.99 -4.89 7.81
CA SER A 76 10.95 -4.32 8.75
C SER A 76 12.00 -5.34 9.17
N ARG A 77 13.28 -4.97 9.02
CA ARG A 77 14.42 -5.81 9.45
C ARG A 77 14.80 -5.62 10.92
N ASN A 78 14.15 -4.69 11.61
CA ASN A 78 14.57 -4.23 12.95
C ASN A 78 13.42 -3.76 13.83
N ASP A 79 12.18 -4.21 13.53
CA ASP A 79 10.96 -3.87 14.25
C ASP A 79 10.69 -2.35 14.35
N LYS A 80 11.19 -1.58 13.38
CA LYS A 80 10.95 -0.14 13.27
C LYS A 80 10.14 0.18 12.02
N ILE A 81 9.40 1.28 12.11
CA ILE A 81 8.55 1.80 11.04
C ILE A 81 9.32 1.89 9.70
N THR A 82 8.80 1.22 8.67
CA THR A 82 9.26 1.28 7.28
C THR A 82 8.48 2.32 6.48
N ILE A 83 7.18 2.50 6.77
CA ILE A 83 6.30 3.51 6.16
C ILE A 83 5.73 4.44 7.23
N GLN A 84 6.10 5.72 7.18
CA GLN A 84 5.60 6.75 8.10
C GLN A 84 4.66 7.72 7.36
N ARG A 85 3.44 7.92 7.87
CA ARG A 85 2.58 9.01 7.40
C ARG A 85 3.14 10.35 7.84
N LYS A 86 3.05 11.36 6.98
CA LYS A 86 3.52 12.72 7.31
C LYS A 86 2.68 13.44 8.34
N ASP A 87 1.45 12.99 8.60
CA ASP A 87 0.61 13.48 9.69
C ASP A 87 0.97 12.85 11.05
N GLY A 88 1.99 11.98 11.09
CA GLY A 88 2.52 11.37 12.31
C GLY A 88 1.79 10.10 12.75
N LYS A 89 0.71 9.70 12.06
CA LYS A 89 0.00 8.45 12.36
C LYS A 89 0.71 7.25 11.74
N GLU A 90 0.48 6.07 12.30
CA GLU A 90 0.86 4.79 11.69
C GLU A 90 -0.23 4.33 10.73
N ILE A 91 0.13 3.40 9.84
CA ILE A 91 -0.79 2.70 8.95
C ILE A 91 -1.01 1.31 9.55
N GLU A 92 -2.27 0.95 9.76
CA GLU A 92 -2.67 -0.35 10.27
C GLU A 92 -2.61 -1.41 9.16
N ASP A 93 -2.60 -2.68 9.56
CA ASP A 93 -2.77 -3.80 8.63
C ASP A 93 -4.27 -3.92 8.30
N ASN A 94 -4.63 -3.60 7.05
CA ASN A 94 -6.03 -3.49 6.63
C ASN A 94 -6.50 -4.84 6.07
N GLU A 95 -7.51 -5.45 6.70
CA GLU A 95 -8.05 -6.76 6.29
C GLU A 95 -9.35 -6.68 5.46
N GLU A 96 -9.92 -5.48 5.30
CA GLU A 96 -11.20 -5.23 4.62
C GLU A 96 -11.04 -4.20 3.49
N LEU A 97 -11.97 -4.21 2.53
CA LEU A 97 -12.02 -3.19 1.48
C LEU A 97 -12.39 -1.84 2.09
N SER A 98 -11.59 -0.81 1.81
CA SER A 98 -11.98 0.55 2.17
C SER A 98 -13.16 1.02 1.31
N LEU A 99 -13.77 2.14 1.73
CA LEU A 99 -14.75 2.82 0.89
C LEU A 99 -14.17 3.18 -0.50
N TRP A 100 -12.92 3.63 -0.56
CA TRP A 100 -12.29 4.02 -1.83
C TRP A 100 -11.90 2.83 -2.70
N ASP A 101 -11.55 1.68 -2.13
CA ASP A 101 -11.37 0.45 -2.89
C ASP A 101 -12.67 0.06 -3.61
N ILE A 102 -13.80 0.14 -2.90
CA ILE A 102 -15.13 -0.14 -3.46
C ILE A 102 -15.50 0.89 -4.55
N GLU A 103 -15.25 2.17 -4.34
CA GLU A 103 -15.54 3.20 -5.35
C GLU A 103 -14.67 3.04 -6.60
N LYS A 104 -13.38 2.69 -6.47
CA LYS A 104 -12.52 2.38 -7.61
C LYS A 104 -13.03 1.16 -8.39
N LEU A 105 -13.41 0.08 -7.70
CA LEU A 105 -13.97 -1.13 -8.30
C LEU A 105 -15.24 -0.86 -9.12
N LYS A 106 -16.09 0.09 -8.71
CA LYS A 106 -17.31 0.49 -9.44
C LYS A 106 -17.04 1.23 -10.76
N LEU A 107 -15.81 1.70 -10.98
CA LEU A 107 -15.41 2.45 -12.17
C LEU A 107 -14.74 1.58 -13.25
N LEU A 108 -14.55 0.30 -12.97
CA LEU A 108 -14.10 -0.70 -13.93
C LEU A 108 -15.25 -1.12 -14.86
#